data_AF-A0A814P3N2-F1
#
_entry.id   AF-A0A814P3N2-F1
#
_cell.length_a   1.000
_cell.length_b   1.000
_cell.length_c   1.000
_cell.angle_alpha   90.00
_cell.angle_beta   90.00
_cell.angle_gamma   90.00
#
_symmetry.space_group_name_H-M   'P 1'
#
loop_
_entity.id
_entity.type
_entity.pdbx_description
1 polymer ?
#
loop_
_entity_poly.entity_id
_entity_poly.type
_entity_poly.pdbx_seq_one_letter_code
_entity_poly.pdbx_strand_id
1 'polypeptide(L)'
;CIFGELLNKSPLFAGDTDIEQLSLVIRALGTPNENNWPSLTELPDYNKIEFPHYDPIPFEDLVPDACREAVNLLELFLVYRSDKRIRAKDGLLHPFFYVQPLPCHHTDLPIPKRGKKSHFFEYDIDKPIRESLVDPDNFVNFVK
;
A
#
# COMPACT_ATOMS: atom_id res chain seq x y z
N CYS A 1 0.72 -1.16 -0.84
CA CYS A 1 1.84 -1.16 0.13
C CYS A 1 1.50 -0.35 1.37
N ILE A 2 1.06 0.92 1.25
CA ILE A 2 0.71 1.81 2.38
C ILE A 2 -0.07 1.10 3.51
N PHE A 3 -1.11 0.32 3.18
CA PHE A 3 -1.88 -0.38 4.21
C PHE A 3 -1.02 -1.35 5.04
N GLY A 4 -0.19 -2.18 4.41
CA GLY A 4 0.75 -3.06 5.11
C GLY A 4 1.84 -2.29 5.86
N GLU A 5 2.30 -1.16 5.31
CA GLU A 5 3.28 -0.30 5.98
C GLU A 5 2.74 0.34 7.25
N LEU A 6 1.46 0.73 7.25
CA LEU A 6 0.77 1.24 8.44
C LEU A 6 0.65 0.16 9.52
N LEU A 7 0.42 -1.10 9.14
CA LEU A 7 0.38 -2.23 10.07
C LEU A 7 1.75 -2.49 10.69
N ASN A 8 2.82 -2.42 9.90
CA ASN A 8 4.19 -2.70 10.36
C ASN A 8 4.90 -1.50 10.99
N LYS A 9 4.44 -0.27 10.72
CA LYS A 9 5.13 0.99 11.03
C LYS A 9 6.51 1.08 10.35
N SER A 10 6.71 0.35 9.27
CA SER A 10 7.93 0.30 8.48
C SER A 10 7.59 -0.04 7.01
N PRO A 11 8.48 0.29 6.05
CA PRO A 11 8.28 -0.07 4.66
C PRO A 11 8.09 -1.58 4.49
N LEU A 12 7.08 -1.98 3.71
CA LEU A 12 6.80 -3.39 3.44
C LEU A 12 7.79 -3.96 2.40
N PHE A 13 8.16 -3.12 1.43
CA PHE A 13 9.14 -3.44 0.39
C PHE A 13 10.06 -2.22 0.22
N ALA A 14 11.21 -2.23 0.89
CA ALA A 14 12.22 -1.16 0.81
C ALA A 14 13.33 -1.50 -0.19
N GLY A 15 13.04 -1.43 -1.48
CA GLY A 15 14.06 -1.55 -2.54
C GLY A 15 14.65 -0.19 -2.89
N ASP A 16 15.97 -0.11 -3.06
CA ASP A 16 16.65 1.13 -3.46
C ASP A 16 16.70 1.27 -4.99
N THR A 17 16.48 0.18 -5.71
CA THR A 17 16.37 0.12 -7.18
C THR A 17 15.12 -0.64 -7.63
N ASP A 18 14.69 -0.46 -8.87
CA ASP A 18 13.54 -1.18 -9.43
C ASP A 18 13.72 -2.72 -9.38
N ILE A 19 14.95 -3.19 -9.59
CA ILE A 19 15.30 -4.63 -9.55
C ILE A 19 15.21 -5.17 -8.12
N GLU A 20 15.72 -4.41 -7.15
CA GLU A 20 15.60 -4.78 -5.73
C GLU A 20 14.15 -4.75 -5.26
N GLN A 21 13.39 -3.73 -5.66
CA GLN A 21 11.96 -3.64 -5.36
C GLN A 21 11.20 -4.87 -5.89
N LEU A 22 11.48 -5.27 -7.13
CA LEU A 22 10.89 -6.46 -7.73
C LEU A 22 11.31 -7.74 -6.98
N SER A 23 12.59 -7.85 -6.62
CA SER A 23 13.10 -8.97 -5.82
C SER A 23 12.40 -9.08 -4.47
N LEU A 24 12.17 -7.96 -3.76
CA LEU A 24 11.47 -7.94 -2.48
C LEU A 24 10.01 -8.38 -2.60
N VAL A 25 9.31 -7.92 -3.65
CA VAL A 25 7.93 -8.34 -3.92
C VAL A 25 7.89 -9.85 -4.22
N ILE A 26 8.81 -10.38 -5.02
CA ILE A 26 8.90 -11.81 -5.33
C ILE A 26 9.22 -12.63 -4.08
N ARG A 27 10.13 -12.17 -3.23
CA ARG A 27 10.45 -12.85 -1.97
C ARG A 27 9.26 -12.93 -1.02
N ALA A 28 8.40 -11.91 -1.02
CA ALA A 28 7.23 -11.89 -0.15
C ALA A 28 6.06 -12.70 -0.73
N LEU A 29 5.72 -12.49 -2.00
CA LEU A 29 4.54 -13.09 -2.64
C LEU A 29 4.82 -14.45 -3.29
N GLY A 30 6.07 -14.89 -3.30
CA GLY A 30 6.54 -16.07 -4.00
C GLY A 30 6.73 -15.83 -5.49
N THR A 31 7.48 -16.72 -6.15
CA THR A 31 7.72 -16.60 -7.59
C THR A 31 6.42 -16.78 -8.39
N PRO A 32 6.03 -15.78 -9.21
CA PRO A 32 4.83 -15.91 -10.04
C PRO A 32 5.03 -17.02 -11.09
N ASN A 33 3.94 -17.69 -11.46
CA ASN A 33 3.92 -18.78 -12.43
C ASN A 33 2.68 -18.68 -13.32
N GLU A 34 2.63 -19.46 -14.40
CA GLU A 34 1.52 -19.36 -15.36
C GLU A 34 0.15 -19.65 -14.77
N ASN A 35 0.05 -20.41 -13.67
CA ASN A 35 -1.24 -20.65 -13.02
C ASN A 35 -1.77 -19.39 -12.33
N ASN A 36 -0.90 -18.62 -11.67
CA ASN A 36 -1.31 -17.39 -10.98
C ASN A 36 -1.29 -16.15 -11.90
N TRP A 37 -0.46 -16.14 -12.94
CA TRP A 37 -0.35 -15.07 -13.93
C TRP A 37 -0.12 -15.62 -15.35
N PRO A 38 -1.21 -16.02 -16.07
CA PRO A 38 -1.15 -16.66 -17.40
C PRO A 38 -0.59 -15.82 -18.56
N SER A 39 -0.11 -14.61 -18.30
CA SER A 39 0.49 -13.70 -19.30
C SER A 39 1.77 -13.06 -18.77
N LEU A 40 2.36 -13.65 -17.72
CA LEU A 40 3.62 -13.18 -17.13
C LEU A 40 4.76 -13.17 -18.17
N THR A 41 4.81 -14.20 -19.01
CA THR A 41 5.85 -14.39 -20.04
C THR A 41 5.73 -13.40 -21.21
N GLU A 42 4.57 -12.73 -21.35
CA GLU A 42 4.32 -11.71 -22.37
C GLU A 42 4.84 -10.32 -21.96
N LEU A 43 5.28 -10.14 -20.70
CA LEU A 43 5.78 -8.86 -20.24
C LEU A 43 7.10 -8.50 -20.94
N PRO A 44 7.30 -7.24 -21.36
CA PRO A 44 8.46 -6.82 -22.17
C PRO A 44 9.84 -7.17 -21.60
N ASP A 45 9.94 -7.26 -20.27
CA ASP A 45 11.19 -7.45 -19.54
C ASP A 45 11.31 -8.84 -18.88
N TYR A 46 10.33 -9.73 -19.05
CA TYR A 46 10.27 -11.02 -18.33
C TYR A 46 11.55 -11.86 -18.49
N ASN A 47 12.09 -11.97 -19.71
CA ASN A 47 13.28 -12.78 -19.99
C ASN A 47 14.60 -12.00 -19.85
N LYS A 48 14.59 -10.78 -19.29
CA LYS A 48 15.81 -9.95 -19.16
C LYS A 48 16.50 -10.11 -17.81
N ILE A 49 15.75 -10.52 -16.79
CA ILE A 49 16.23 -10.63 -15.42
C ILE A 49 15.67 -11.93 -14.83
N GLU A 50 16.54 -12.72 -14.22
CA GLU A 50 16.14 -13.95 -13.54
C GLU A 50 16.31 -13.77 -12.03
N PHE A 51 15.26 -14.11 -11.28
CA PHE A 51 15.27 -14.12 -9.82
C PHE A 51 15.30 -15.56 -9.32
N PRO A 52 15.91 -15.84 -8.14
CA PRO A 52 15.78 -17.14 -7.51
C PRO A 52 14.31 -17.51 -7.29
N HIS A 53 14.04 -18.82 -7.23
CA HIS A 53 12.72 -19.29 -6.85
C HIS A 53 12.49 -19.05 -5.35
N TYR A 54 11.32 -18.53 -5.01
CA TYR A 54 10.88 -18.30 -3.63
C TYR A 54 9.46 -18.85 -3.43
N ASP A 55 9.27 -19.54 -2.31
CA ASP A 55 7.94 -19.85 -1.81
C ASP A 55 7.30 -18.59 -1.22
N PRO A 56 5.96 -18.43 -1.31
CA PRO A 56 5.27 -17.30 -0.71
C PRO A 56 5.41 -17.30 0.81
N ILE A 57 5.63 -16.12 1.38
CA ILE A 57 5.59 -15.91 2.83
C ILE A 57 4.13 -15.74 3.24
N PRO A 58 3.64 -16.44 4.29
CA PRO A 58 2.31 -16.18 4.85
C PRO A 58 2.14 -14.70 5.19
N PHE A 59 0.98 -14.12 4.90
CA PHE A 59 0.76 -12.69 5.16
C PHE A 59 0.77 -12.37 6.65
N GLU A 60 0.40 -13.33 7.50
CA GLU A 60 0.53 -13.25 8.94
C GLU A 60 1.99 -13.05 9.37
N ASP A 61 2.96 -13.62 8.65
CA ASP A 61 4.38 -13.41 8.95
C ASP A 61 4.88 -12.05 8.42
N LEU A 62 4.26 -11.53 7.36
CA LEU A 62 4.57 -10.19 6.81
C LEU A 62 4.02 -9.05 7.68
N VAL A 63 2.88 -9.27 8.35
CA VAL A 63 2.20 -8.29 9.21
C VAL A 63 1.76 -8.93 10.55
N PRO A 64 2.71 -9.33 11.42
CA PRO A 64 2.44 -10.21 12.58
C PRO A 64 1.50 -9.64 13.64
N ASP A 65 1.40 -8.31 13.74
CA ASP A 65 0.51 -7.65 14.69
C ASP A 65 -0.88 -7.34 14.12
N ALA A 66 -1.13 -7.68 12.84
CA ALA A 66 -2.39 -7.37 12.18
C ALA A 66 -3.48 -8.38 12.58
N CYS A 67 -4.72 -7.88 12.71
CA CYS A 67 -5.86 -8.78 12.87
C CYS A 67 -6.15 -9.54 11.57
N ARG A 68 -6.84 -10.68 11.69
CA ARG A 68 -7.18 -11.55 10.55
C ARG A 68 -7.90 -10.80 9.42
N GLU A 69 -8.80 -9.89 9.75
CA GLU A 69 -9.54 -9.10 8.75
C GLU A 69 -8.63 -8.11 8.01
N ALA A 70 -7.60 -7.58 8.68
CA ALA A 70 -6.59 -6.73 8.04
C ALA A 70 -5.68 -7.55 7.11
N VAL A 71 -5.23 -8.72 7.59
CA VAL A 71 -4.44 -9.68 6.79
C VAL A 71 -5.21 -10.04 5.51
N ASN A 72 -6.48 -10.43 5.63
CA ASN A 72 -7.29 -10.81 4.48
C ASN A 72 -7.52 -9.65 3.50
N LEU A 73 -7.72 -8.42 3.98
CA LEU A 73 -7.81 -7.26 3.09
C LEU A 73 -6.47 -6.99 2.36
N LEU A 74 -5.35 -7.17 3.05
CA LEU A 74 -4.02 -6.97 2.49
C LEU A 74 -3.69 -7.99 1.39
N GLU A 75 -4.09 -9.26 1.56
CA GLU A 75 -3.99 -10.32 0.54
C GLU A 75 -4.70 -9.91 -0.75
N LEU A 76 -5.87 -9.27 -0.64
CA LEU A 76 -6.66 -8.82 -1.79
C LEU A 76 -6.04 -7.60 -2.51
N PHE A 77 -5.24 -6.79 -1.79
CA PHE A 77 -4.48 -5.69 -2.38
C PHE A 77 -3.19 -6.15 -3.06
N LEU A 78 -2.46 -7.09 -2.45
CA LEU A 78 -1.13 -7.51 -2.87
C LEU A 78 -1.18 -8.78 -3.72
N VAL A 79 -1.80 -8.64 -4.89
CA VAL A 79 -1.79 -9.66 -5.94
C VAL A 79 -1.06 -9.14 -7.18
N TYR A 80 -0.34 -10.05 -7.84
CA TYR A 80 0.39 -9.78 -9.08
C TYR A 80 -0.51 -9.27 -10.20
N ARG A 81 -1.56 -10.04 -10.50
CA ARG A 81 -2.53 -9.72 -11.53
C ARG A 81 -3.40 -8.54 -11.15
N SER A 82 -3.28 -7.45 -11.91
CA SER A 82 -4.05 -6.22 -11.68
C SER A 82 -5.56 -6.44 -11.81
N ASP A 83 -6.00 -7.34 -12.70
CA ASP A 83 -7.42 -7.66 -12.90
C ASP A 83 -8.01 -8.53 -11.77
N LYS A 84 -7.17 -9.19 -10.98
CA LYS A 84 -7.55 -9.95 -9.78
C LYS A 84 -7.52 -9.12 -8.51
N ARG A 85 -6.86 -7.96 -8.55
CA ARG A 85 -6.77 -7.06 -7.40
C ARG A 85 -8.15 -6.50 -7.07
N ILE A 86 -8.48 -6.46 -5.78
CA ILE A 86 -9.75 -5.88 -5.33
C ILE A 86 -9.88 -4.44 -5.79
N ARG A 87 -11.06 -4.06 -6.27
CA ARG A 87 -11.36 -2.68 -6.65
C ARG A 87 -11.64 -1.87 -5.39
N ALA A 88 -11.30 -0.59 -5.41
CA ALA A 88 -11.50 0.30 -4.25
C ALA A 88 -12.94 0.26 -3.70
N LYS A 89 -13.95 0.29 -4.58
CA LYS A 89 -15.37 0.22 -4.19
C LYS A 89 -15.72 -1.07 -3.42
N ASP A 90 -15.10 -2.19 -3.78
CA ASP A 90 -15.36 -3.48 -3.17
C ASP A 90 -14.56 -3.60 -1.86
N GLY A 91 -13.35 -3.02 -1.82
CA GLY A 91 -12.53 -2.92 -0.61
C GLY A 91 -13.17 -2.08 0.49
N LEU A 92 -13.90 -1.01 0.15
CA LEU A 92 -14.66 -0.22 1.13
C LEU A 92 -15.76 -1.02 1.83
N LEU A 93 -16.23 -2.11 1.22
CA LEU A 93 -17.24 -3.01 1.78
C LEU A 93 -16.64 -4.17 2.57
N HIS A 94 -15.31 -4.22 2.71
CA HIS A 94 -14.63 -5.33 3.37
C HIS A 94 -14.91 -5.37 4.88
N PRO A 95 -15.07 -6.57 5.49
CA PRO A 95 -15.34 -6.71 6.93
C PRO A 95 -14.37 -5.98 7.86
N PHE A 96 -13.13 -5.75 7.41
CA PHE A 96 -12.12 -4.96 8.14
C PHE A 96 -12.64 -3.62 8.67
N PHE A 97 -13.54 -2.94 7.94
CA PHE A 97 -14.09 -1.65 8.36
C PHE A 97 -15.31 -1.74 9.28
N TYR A 98 -15.85 -2.94 9.51
CA TYR A 98 -17.12 -3.16 10.21
C TYR A 98 -17.01 -4.14 11.40
N VAL A 99 -15.84 -4.75 11.60
CA VAL A 99 -15.54 -5.63 12.74
C VAL A 99 -14.83 -4.83 13.83
N GLN A 100 -15.06 -5.17 15.10
CA GLN A 100 -14.41 -4.52 16.24
C GLN A 100 -12.90 -4.80 16.27
N PRO A 101 -12.06 -3.83 16.69
CA PRO A 101 -12.43 -2.46 17.07
C PRO A 101 -12.78 -1.62 15.83
N LEU A 102 -13.86 -0.84 15.94
CA LEU A 102 -14.21 0.12 14.89
C LEU A 102 -13.14 1.23 14.79
N PRO A 103 -13.00 1.89 13.63
CA PRO A 103 -12.12 3.04 13.48
C PRO A 103 -12.39 4.09 14.55
N CYS A 104 -11.32 4.65 15.13
CA CYS A 104 -11.47 5.75 16.06
C CYS A 104 -12.08 6.97 15.36
N HIS A 105 -12.76 7.82 16.13
CA HIS A 105 -13.23 9.09 15.60
C HIS A 105 -12.00 9.94 15.22
N HIS A 106 -12.08 10.69 14.11
CA HIS A 106 -10.93 11.42 13.58
C HIS A 106 -10.37 12.46 14.57
N THR A 107 -11.19 12.94 15.52
CA THR A 107 -10.75 13.85 16.60
C THR A 107 -9.83 13.20 17.62
N ASP A 108 -9.84 11.86 17.70
CA ASP A 108 -9.06 11.09 18.66
C ASP A 108 -7.70 10.67 18.08
N LEU A 109 -7.46 10.94 16.78
CA LEU A 109 -6.20 10.65 16.14
C LEU A 109 -5.09 11.56 16.70
N PRO A 110 -3.90 11.00 17.00
CA PRO A 110 -2.79 11.80 17.49
C PRO A 110 -2.33 12.79 16.42
N ILE A 111 -2.34 14.09 16.76
CA ILE A 111 -1.82 15.14 15.87
C ILE A 111 -0.30 15.11 15.91
N PRO A 112 0.40 14.86 14.78
CA PRO A 112 1.85 14.93 14.76
C PRO A 112 2.30 16.34 15.14
N LYS A 113 3.13 16.46 16.19
CA LYS A 113 3.76 17.72 16.56
C LYS A 113 4.83 18.05 15.51
N ARG A 114 4.43 18.64 14.38
CA ARG A 114 5.38 19.20 13.41
C ARG A 114 6.25 20.22 14.14
N GLY A 115 7.57 20.02 14.15
CA GLY A 115 8.51 21.08 14.55
C GLY A 115 8.15 22.36 13.80
N LYS A 116 8.19 23.52 14.48
CA LYS A 116 7.69 24.81 14.00
C LYS A 116 8.07 25.09 12.54
N LYS A 117 7.18 24.72 11.62
CA LYS A 117 6.97 25.21 10.25
C LYS A 117 5.91 24.33 9.59
N SER A 118 4.65 24.71 9.72
CA SER A 118 3.64 24.38 8.72
C SER A 118 2.56 25.44 8.77
N HIS A 119 2.37 26.15 7.65
CA HIS A 119 1.12 26.84 7.37
C HIS A 119 0.00 25.84 7.63
N PHE A 120 -0.82 26.09 8.64
CA PHE A 120 -2.07 25.36 8.81
C PHE A 120 -2.96 25.80 7.65
N PHE A 121 -3.04 24.98 6.60
CA PHE A 121 -4.17 25.06 5.69
C PHE A 121 -5.31 24.33 6.41
N GLU A 122 -6.26 25.08 6.92
CA GLU A 122 -7.48 24.55 7.50
C GLU A 122 -8.30 23.95 6.36
N TYR A 123 -8.38 22.62 6.31
CA TYR A 123 -9.17 21.92 5.30
C TYR A 123 -10.63 21.94 5.75
N ASP A 124 -11.42 22.77 5.08
CA ASP A 124 -12.86 22.85 5.24
C ASP A 124 -13.53 21.82 4.31
N ILE A 125 -14.16 20.81 4.91
CA ILE A 125 -14.84 19.71 4.18
C ILE A 125 -16.13 20.16 3.50
N ASP A 126 -16.67 21.32 3.89
CA ASP A 126 -17.89 21.88 3.31
C ASP A 126 -17.59 22.74 2.06
N LYS A 127 -16.31 23.01 1.75
CA LYS A 127 -15.91 23.78 0.58
C LYS A 127 -15.74 22.92 -0.67
N PRO A 128 -16.05 23.45 -1.86
CA PRO A 128 -15.78 22.77 -3.13
C PRO A 128 -14.30 22.39 -3.23
N ILE A 129 -14.02 21.16 -3.66
CA ILE A 129 -12.65 20.60 -3.70
C ILE A 129 -11.64 21.52 -4.39
N ARG A 130 -12.07 22.26 -5.43
CA ARG A 130 -11.23 23.22 -6.19
C ARG A 130 -10.66 24.34 -5.33
N GLU A 131 -11.33 24.70 -4.24
CA GLU A 131 -10.90 25.73 -3.29
C GLU A 131 -9.95 25.18 -2.21
N SER A 132 -9.89 23.85 -2.07
CA SER A 132 -9.01 23.15 -1.12
C SER A 132 -7.75 22.59 -1.79
N LEU A 133 -7.63 22.65 -3.12
CA LEU A 133 -6.45 22.20 -3.84
C LEU A 133 -5.28 23.17 -3.59
N VAL A 134 -4.19 22.63 -3.05
CA VAL A 134 -2.92 23.36 -2.95
C VAL A 134 -2.36 23.53 -4.36
N ASP A 135 -1.94 24.75 -4.70
CA ASP A 135 -1.28 25.06 -5.97
C ASP A 135 -0.08 24.12 -6.19
N PRO A 136 -0.02 23.37 -7.32
CA PRO A 136 1.10 22.50 -7.68
C PRO A 136 2.47 23.19 -7.59
N ASP A 137 2.56 24.49 -7.84
CA ASP A 137 3.82 25.23 -7.82
C ASP A 137 4.38 25.40 -6.38
N ASN A 138 3.55 25.23 -5.35
CA ASN A 138 4.00 25.25 -3.96
C ASN A 138 4.78 23.98 -3.55
N PHE A 139 4.70 22.89 -4.33
CA PHE A 139 5.41 21.64 -4.04
C PHE A 139 6.89 21.66 -4.49
N VAL A 140 7.30 22.65 -5.31
CA VAL A 140 8.67 22.76 -5.85
C VAL A 140 9.72 22.94 -4.75
N ASN A 141 9.33 23.41 -3.56
CA ASN A 141 10.24 23.63 -2.43
C ASN A 141 10.51 22.40 -1.54
N PHE A 142 9.88 21.24 -1.82
CA PHE A 142 10.09 20.01 -1.04
C PHE A 142 11.11 19.05 -1.68
N VAL A 143 11.68 19.39 -2.83
CA VAL A 143 12.74 18.64 -3.50
C VAL A 143 14.02 19.47 -3.49
N LYS A 144 14.68 19.53 -2.34
CA LYS A 144 16.09 19.91 -2.17
C LYS A 144 16.71 19.11 -1.04
#